data_AF-A0A343TNP5-F1
#
_entry.id   AF-A0A343TNP5-F1
#
_cell.length_a   1.000
_cell.length_b   1.000
_cell.length_c   1.000
_cell.angle_alpha   90.00
_cell.angle_beta   90.00
_cell.angle_gamma   90.00
#
_symmetry.space_group_name_H-M   'P 1'
#
loop_
_entity.id
_entity.type
_entity.pdbx_description
1 polymer ?
#
loop_
_entity_poly.entity_id
_entity_poly.type
_entity_poly.pdbx_seq_one_letter_code
_entity_poly.pdbx_strand_id
1 'polypeptide(L)' 'MERNEECPECGNEQKFWLTASMEVHLGEKTKWRCSECNFGFIEINGISTLA' A
#
# COMPACT_ATOMS: atom_id res chain seq x y z
N MET A 1 9.21 -1.24 5.92
CA MET A 1 9.11 0.03 5.16
C MET A 1 7.76 0.66 5.47
N GLU A 2 7.70 1.99 5.49
CA GLU A 2 6.50 2.75 5.87
C GLU A 2 6.33 3.94 4.92
N ARG A 3 5.07 4.38 4.72
CA ARG A 3 4.73 5.59 3.97
C ARG A 3 3.42 6.19 4.47
N ASN A 4 3.20 7.47 4.20
CA ASN A 4 1.94 8.16 4.50
C ASN A 4 1.15 8.34 3.21
N GLU A 5 -0.15 8.04 3.25
CA GLU A 5 -1.08 8.18 2.12
C GLU A 5 -2.47 8.54 2.64
N GLU A 6 -3.28 9.19 1.83
CA GLU A 6 -4.71 9.38 2.14
C GLU A 6 -5.43 8.02 2.11
N CYS A 7 -5.95 7.59 3.27
CA CYS A 7 -6.65 6.33 3.35
C CYS A 7 -8.12 6.51 2.95
N PRO A 8 -8.63 5.79 1.93
CA PRO A 8 -10.00 5.94 1.47
C PRO A 8 -11.05 5.52 2.49
N GLU A 9 -10.70 4.63 3.42
CA GLU A 9 -11.61 4.18 4.49
C GLU A 9 -11.58 5.10 5.73
N CYS A 10 -10.43 5.72 6.04
CA CYS A 10 -10.33 6.65 7.18
C CYS A 10 -10.70 8.09 6.80
N GLY A 11 -10.60 8.45 5.52
CA GLY A 11 -10.87 9.80 5.01
C GLY A 11 -9.82 10.84 5.39
N ASN A 12 -8.60 10.42 5.71
CA ASN A 12 -7.48 11.29 6.07
C ASN A 12 -6.12 10.61 5.83
N GLU A 13 -5.03 11.38 5.94
CA GLU A 13 -3.67 10.84 5.86
C GLU A 13 -3.43 9.83 6.98
N GLN A 14 -3.00 8.63 6.59
CA GLN A 14 -2.68 7.54 7.50
C GLN A 14 -1.33 6.92 7.15
N LYS A 15 -0.76 6.24 8.15
CA LYS A 15 0.47 5.48 7.97
C LYS A 15 0.16 4.11 7.39
N PHE A 16 0.88 3.75 6.35
CA PHE A 16 0.83 2.44 5.70
C PHE A 16 2.14 1.69 5.89
N TRP A 17 2.01 0.41 6.25
CA TRP A 17 3.12 -0.48 6.48
C TRP A 17 3.24 -1.51 5.36
N LEU A 18 4.46 -1.74 4.89
CA LEU A 18 4.75 -2.81 3.95
C LEU A 18 4.56 -4.16 4.66
N THR A 19 3.61 -4.95 4.18
CA THR A 19 3.28 -6.26 4.77
C THR A 19 3.89 -7.43 4.01
N ALA A 20 4.13 -7.26 2.71
CA ALA A 20 4.82 -8.25 1.88
C ALA A 20 5.37 -7.60 0.61
N SER A 21 6.45 -8.18 0.09
CA SER A 21 6.96 -7.91 -1.26
C SER A 21 7.27 -9.22 -1.97
N MET A 22 7.13 -9.24 -3.30
CA MET A 22 7.56 -10.35 -4.14
C MET A 22 7.83 -9.87 -5.56
N GLU A 23 8.72 -10.57 -6.27
CA GLU A 23 8.91 -10.34 -7.71
C GLU A 23 7.83 -11.08 -8.50
N VAL A 24 7.24 -10.40 -9.48
CA VAL A 24 6.35 -10.98 -10.49
C VAL A 24 6.86 -10.60 -11.89
N HIS A 25 6.31 -11.22 -12.93
CA HIS A 25 6.70 -10.89 -14.32
C HIS A 25 6.61 -9.40 -14.67
N LEU A 26 5.75 -8.65 -13.97
CA LEU A 26 5.53 -7.21 -14.18
C LEU A 26 6.43 -6.31 -13.31
N GLY A 27 7.32 -6.88 -12.50
CA GLY A 27 8.22 -6.16 -11.59
C GLY A 27 7.95 -6.46 -10.11
N GLU A 28 8.42 -5.58 -9.21
CA GLU A 28 8.22 -5.75 -7.77
C GLU A 28 6.76 -5.47 -7.40
N LYS A 29 6.11 -6.45 -6.77
CA LYS A 29 4.78 -6.32 -6.19
C LYS A 29 4.88 -6.15 -4.68
N THR A 30 4.41 -5.02 -4.16
CA THR A 30 4.34 -4.72 -2.73
C THR A 30 2.91 -4.66 -2.24
N LYS A 31 2.68 -5.07 -0.99
CA LYS A 31 1.38 -5.00 -0.30
C LYS A 31 1.48 -4.06 0.88
N TRP A 32 0.61 -3.07 0.92
CA TRP A 32 0.57 -2.06 1.98
C TRP A 32 -0.69 -2.22 2.82
N ARG A 33 -0.60 -1.91 4.12
CA ARG A 33 -1.77 -1.87 5.01
C ARG A 33 -1.78 -0.63 5.89
N CYS A 34 -2.96 -0.01 5.99
CA CYS A 34 -3.23 1.09 6.90
C CYS A 34 -3.07 0.63 8.35
N SER A 35 -2.43 1.46 9.19
CA SER A 35 -2.25 1.18 10.61
C SER A 35 -3.56 1.17 11.41
N GLU A 36 -4.56 1.95 10.98
CA GLU A 36 -5.79 2.17 11.76
C GLU A 36 -6.93 1.25 11.35
N CYS A 37 -7.26 1.19 10.06
CA CYS A 37 -8.43 0.46 9.57
C CYS A 37 -8.09 -0.86 8.84
N ASN A 38 -6.79 -1.17 8.70
CA ASN A 38 -6.30 -2.37 8.02
C ASN A 38 -6.65 -2.46 6.52
N PHE A 39 -7.16 -1.37 5.92
CA PHE A 39 -7.31 -1.22 4.47
C PHE A 39 -5.97 -1.50 3.78
N GLY A 40 -6.01 -2.22 2.66
CA GLY A 40 -4.80 -2.60 1.95
C GLY A 40 -4.88 -2.34 0.46
N PHE A 41 -3.75 -1.90 -0.10
CA PHE A 41 -3.58 -1.72 -1.53
C PHE A 41 -2.28 -2.39 -2.00
N ILE A 42 -2.14 -2.50 -3.31
CA ILE A 42 -1.00 -3.15 -3.95
C ILE A 42 -0.30 -2.11 -4.84
N GLU A 43 1.02 -2.16 -4.87
CA GLU A 43 1.81 -1.44 -5.86
C GLU A 43 2.64 -2.44 -6.65
N ILE A 44 2.65 -2.31 -7.98
CA ILE A 44 3.44 -3.13 -8.90
C ILE A 44 4.33 -2.20 -9.70
N ASN A 45 5.64 -2.32 -9.50
CA ASN A 45 6.65 -1.52 -10.20
C ASN A 45 6.35 -0.01 -10.18
N GLY A 46 5.97 0.50 -9.00
CA GLY A 46 5.61 1.92 -8.80
C GLY A 46 4.17 2.30 -9.22
N ILE A 47 3.37 1.37 -9.75
CA ILE A 47 1.97 1.60 -10.10
C ILE A 47 1.07 1.05 -9.01
N SER A 48 0.34 1.95 -8.36
CA SER A 48 -0.47 1.68 -7.16
C SER A 48 -1.95 1.48 -7.50
N THR A 49 -2.66 0.59 -6.78
CA THR A 49 -4.13 0.50 -6.82
C THR A 49 -4.83 1.53 -5.95
N LEU A 50 -4.07 2.25 -5.11
CA LEU A 50 -4.51 3.50 -4.51
C LEU A 50 -4.51 4.52 -5.65
N ALA A 51 -5.71 4.90 -6.10
CA ALA A 51 -5.91 5.85 -7.19
C ALA A 51 -5.71 7.29 -6.72
#